data_AF-B4KXY3-F1
#
_entry.id   AF-B4KXY3-F1
#
_cell.length_a   1.000
_cell.length_b   1.000
_cell.length_c   1.000
_cell.angle_alpha   90.00
_cell.angle_beta   90.00
_cell.angle_gamma   90.00
#
_symmetry.space_group_name_H-M   'P 1'
#
loop_
_entity.id
_entity.type
_entity.pdbx_description
1 polymer ?
#
loop_
_entity_poly.entity_id
_entity_poly.type
_entity_poly.pdbx_seq_one_letter_code
_entity_poly.pdbx_strand_id
1 'polypeptide(L)'
;MPSFRILSKLSLLLLLVICVASVFCVFSLPVFEYSSSRCKGLDDCDPFQPICATYTNEHQFFYSHCDMLREICLTGKDWKIDFLSHCNVSKL
;
A
#
# COMPACT_ATOMS: atom_id res chain seq x y z
N MET A 1 -1.57 -32.69 45.05
CA MET A 1 -1.24 -31.45 44.31
C MET A 1 -1.38 -31.64 42.79
N PRO A 2 -2.60 -31.69 42.21
CA PRO A 2 -2.80 -31.80 40.75
C PRO A 2 -3.04 -30.45 40.05
N SER A 3 -3.45 -29.41 40.79
CA SER A 3 -3.90 -28.11 40.24
C SER A 3 -2.81 -27.32 39.48
N PHE A 4 -1.57 -27.33 39.99
CA PHE A 4 -0.46 -26.55 39.40
C PHE A 4 0.01 -27.07 38.03
N ARG A 5 -0.04 -28.39 37.81
CA ARG A 5 0.34 -29.01 36.53
C ARG A 5 -0.70 -28.74 35.43
N ILE A 6 -1.97 -28.59 35.81
CA ILE A 6 -3.07 -28.30 34.88
C ILE A 6 -3.00 -26.84 34.45
N LEU A 7 -2.75 -25.92 35.38
CA LEU A 7 -2.58 -24.49 35.11
C LEU A 7 -1.39 -24.22 34.16
N SER A 8 -0.27 -24.91 34.38
CA SER A 8 0.91 -24.81 33.51
C SER A 8 0.65 -25.30 32.08
N LYS A 9 -0.09 -26.41 31.92
CA LYS A 9 -0.46 -26.93 30.59
C LYS A 9 -1.44 -26.01 29.86
N LEU A 10 -2.39 -25.41 30.58
CA LEU A 10 -3.32 -24.42 30.02
C LEU A 10 -2.59 -23.15 29.57
N SER A 11 -1.62 -22.67 30.35
CA SER A 11 -0.77 -21.53 29.98
C SER A 11 0.06 -21.83 28.72
N LEU A 12 0.65 -23.02 28.65
CA LEU A 12 1.44 -23.44 27.48
C LEU A 12 0.56 -23.54 26.22
N LEU A 13 -0.65 -24.11 26.35
CA LEU A 13 -1.61 -24.23 25.25
C LEU A 13 -2.04 -22.84 24.75
N LEU A 14 -2.30 -21.90 25.66
CA LEU A 14 -2.69 -20.53 25.31
C LEU A 14 -1.58 -19.81 24.54
N LEU A 15 -0.33 -19.93 24.99
CA LEU A 15 0.84 -19.38 24.30
C LEU A 15 0.98 -19.95 22.88
N LEU A 16 0.76 -21.26 22.72
CA LEU A 16 0.87 -21.94 21.42
C LEU A 16 -0.21 -21.47 20.46
N VAL A 17 -1.46 -21.29 20.94
CA VAL A 17 -2.56 -20.75 20.14
C VAL A 17 -2.27 -19.31 19.69
N ILE A 18 -1.73 -18.46 20.57
CA ILE A 18 -1.36 -17.08 20.23
C ILE A 18 -0.25 -17.06 19.16
N CYS A 19 0.77 -17.90 19.29
CA CYS A 19 1.83 -18.02 18.28
C CYS A 19 1.30 -18.49 16.92
N VAL A 20 0.40 -19.46 16.89
CA VAL A 20 -0.19 -19.93 15.64
C VAL A 20 -1.05 -18.83 14.99
N ALA A 21 -1.88 -18.15 15.79
CA ALA A 21 -2.71 -17.04 15.30
C ALA A 21 -1.87 -15.88 14.75
N SER A 22 -0.75 -15.52 15.40
CA SER A 22 0.13 -14.45 14.90
C SER A 22 0.80 -14.81 13.59
N VAL A 23 1.23 -16.06 13.42
CA VAL A 23 1.80 -16.57 12.16
C VAL A 23 0.75 -16.53 11.04
N PHE A 24 -0.47 -17.01 11.29
CA PHE A 24 -1.56 -16.94 10.31
C PHE A 24 -1.95 -15.51 9.96
N CYS A 25 -1.93 -14.57 10.90
CA CYS A 25 -2.14 -13.15 10.62
C CYS A 25 -1.07 -12.60 9.67
N VAL A 26 0.21 -12.93 9.87
CA VAL A 26 1.30 -12.47 8.98
C VAL A 26 1.14 -13.05 7.57
N PHE A 27 0.70 -14.30 7.43
CA PHE A 27 0.44 -14.91 6.12
C PHE A 27 -0.83 -14.39 5.44
N SER A 28 -1.80 -13.93 6.22
CA SER A 28 -3.06 -13.38 5.72
C SER A 28 -2.95 -11.90 5.38
N LEU A 29 -1.90 -11.22 5.84
CA LEU A 29 -1.55 -9.91 5.33
C LEU A 29 -1.19 -10.08 3.86
N PRO A 30 -1.85 -9.35 2.93
CA PRO A 30 -1.34 -9.29 1.58
C PRO A 30 0.09 -8.76 1.68
N VAL A 31 1.06 -9.58 1.31
CA VAL A 31 2.39 -9.10 0.99
C VAL A 31 2.16 -8.06 -0.09
N PHE A 32 2.32 -6.78 0.26
CA PHE A 32 2.28 -5.65 -0.67
C PHE A 32 3.51 -5.73 -1.59
N GLU A 33 3.69 -6.84 -2.31
CA GLU A 33 4.45 -6.86 -3.54
C GLU A 33 3.55 -6.29 -4.61
N TYR A 34 3.40 -4.97 -4.54
CA TYR A 34 2.85 -4.13 -5.58
C TYR A 34 3.88 -4.03 -6.72
N SER A 35 4.21 -5.18 -7.30
CA SER A 35 5.08 -5.32 -8.45
C SER A 35 4.32 -6.15 -9.46
N SER A 36 3.27 -5.54 -10.03
CA SER A 36 2.75 -6.04 -11.30
C SER A 36 3.93 -5.91 -12.28
N SER A 37 4.42 -7.03 -12.81
CA SER A 37 5.51 -7.05 -13.79
C SER A 37 5.21 -6.20 -15.03
N ARG A 38 3.93 -5.83 -15.24
CA ARG A 38 3.46 -4.90 -16.26
C ARG A 38 3.88 -3.44 -16.03
N CYS A 39 4.08 -3.01 -14.78
CA CYS A 39 4.35 -1.61 -14.44
C CYS A 39 5.80 -1.35 -13.98
N LYS A 40 6.67 -2.36 -14.05
CA LYS A 40 8.08 -2.31 -13.58
C LYS A 40 8.93 -1.20 -14.21
N GLY A 41 8.58 -0.75 -15.42
CA GLY A 41 9.29 0.35 -16.09
C GLY A 41 9.06 1.73 -15.46
N LEU A 42 8.22 1.81 -14.42
CA LEU A 42 7.83 3.05 -13.75
C LEU A 42 8.31 3.06 -12.28
N ASP A 43 9.22 2.16 -11.91
CA ASP A 43 9.81 2.14 -10.55
C ASP A 43 10.96 3.16 -10.38
N ASP A 44 11.50 3.67 -11.49
CA ASP A 44 12.61 4.63 -11.51
C ASP A 44 12.15 5.93 -12.20
N CYS A 45 11.35 6.71 -11.47
CA CYS A 45 10.79 7.97 -11.96
C CYS A 45 11.77 9.14 -11.76
N ASP A 46 11.76 10.07 -12.71
CA ASP A 46 12.54 11.31 -12.70
C ASP A 46 12.33 12.15 -11.42
N PRO A 47 13.27 13.05 -11.08
CA PRO A 47 13.15 13.93 -9.93
C PRO A 47 11.89 14.78 -9.94
N PHE A 48 11.49 15.24 -8.74
CA PHE A 48 10.24 15.96 -8.44
C PHE A 48 9.87 17.02 -9.49
N GLN A 49 8.85 16.70 -10.30
CA GLN A 49 8.24 17.56 -11.31
C GLN A 49 6.72 17.55 -11.10
N PRO A 50 6.21 18.39 -10.17
CA PRO A 50 4.84 18.31 -9.71
C PRO A 50 3.84 18.54 -10.84
N ILE A 51 2.85 17.66 -10.94
CA ILE A 51 1.71 17.82 -11.86
C ILE A 51 0.38 17.67 -11.11
N CYS A 52 -0.65 18.28 -11.66
CA CYS A 52 -2.04 18.03 -11.27
C CYS A 52 -2.70 17.19 -12.36
N ALA A 53 -3.52 16.22 -11.98
CA ALA A 53 -4.30 15.43 -12.91
C ALA A 53 -5.72 15.20 -12.38
N THR A 54 -6.63 14.87 -13.29
CA THR A 54 -8.03 14.60 -12.99
C THR A 54 -8.50 13.25 -13.54
N TYR A 55 -9.38 12.59 -12.80
CA TYR A 55 -10.08 11.39 -13.20
C TYR A 55 -11.52 11.45 -12.67
N THR A 56 -12.52 11.38 -13.54
CA THR A 56 -13.96 11.40 -13.16
C THR A 56 -14.37 12.56 -12.23
N ASN A 57 -13.77 13.75 -12.40
CA ASN A 57 -13.92 14.95 -11.56
C ASN A 57 -13.21 14.93 -10.20
N GLU A 58 -12.43 13.88 -9.90
CA GLU A 58 -11.46 13.93 -8.81
C GLU A 58 -10.18 14.60 -9.32
N HIS A 59 -9.56 15.43 -8.50
CA HIS A 59 -8.29 16.07 -8.79
C HIS A 59 -7.23 15.54 -7.83
N GLN A 60 -6.07 15.16 -8.35
CA GLN A 60 -4.99 14.60 -7.56
C GLN A 60 -3.64 15.15 -7.99
N PHE A 61 -2.81 15.41 -6.98
CA PHE A 61 -1.42 15.79 -7.12
C PHE A 61 -0.54 14.55 -7.35
N PHE A 62 0.41 14.67 -8.29
CA PHE A 62 1.46 13.68 -8.51
C PHE A 62 2.85 14.33 -8.45
N TYR A 63 3.81 13.61 -7.87
CA TYR A 63 5.19 14.06 -7.69
C TYR A 63 5.95 14.18 -9.03
N SER A 64 5.53 13.39 -10.02
CA SER A 64 6.04 13.44 -11.40
C SER A 64 4.97 12.91 -12.37
N HIS A 65 5.19 13.13 -13.67
CA HIS A 65 4.38 12.50 -14.71
C HIS A 65 4.53 10.97 -14.73
N CYS A 66 5.70 10.45 -14.37
CA CYS A 66 5.95 9.02 -14.27
C CYS A 66 5.13 8.39 -13.13
N ASP A 67 5.00 9.06 -11.99
CA ASP A 67 4.14 8.59 -10.88
C ASP A 67 2.67 8.51 -11.28
N MET A 68 2.19 9.47 -12.08
CA MET A 68 0.84 9.41 -12.64
C MET A 68 0.67 8.19 -13.55
N LEU A 69 1.62 7.95 -14.46
CA LEU A 69 1.59 6.76 -15.32
C LEU A 69 1.66 5.46 -14.53
N ARG A 70 2.41 5.44 -13.42
CA ARG A 70 2.49 4.29 -12.51
C ARG A 70 1.13 4.00 -11.90
N GLU A 71 0.45 5.02 -11.39
CA GLU A 71 -0.89 4.90 -10.85
C GLU A 71 -1.91 4.45 -11.91
N ILE A 72 -1.84 5.00 -13.13
CA ILE A 72 -2.68 4.56 -14.26
C ILE A 72 -2.45 3.07 -14.53
N CYS A 73 -1.20 2.63 -14.59
CA CYS A 73 -0.84 1.24 -14.89
C CYS A 73 -1.36 0.26 -13.83
N LEU A 74 -1.35 0.66 -12.56
CA LEU A 74 -1.67 -0.22 -11.44
C LEU A 74 -3.16 -0.22 -11.08
N THR A 75 -3.84 0.91 -11.25
CA THR A 75 -5.26 1.05 -10.90
C THR A 75 -6.20 1.00 -12.11
N GLY A 76 -5.68 1.27 -13.33
CA GLY A 76 -6.47 1.41 -14.55
C GLY A 76 -7.25 2.72 -14.65
N LYS A 77 -7.07 3.66 -13.71
CA LYS A 77 -7.70 5.00 -13.78
C LYS A 77 -7.00 5.83 -14.85
N ASP A 78 -7.75 6.35 -15.82
CA ASP A 78 -7.24 7.21 -16.91
C ASP A 78 -7.05 8.66 -16.44
N TRP A 79 -6.03 8.89 -15.61
CA TRP A 79 -5.66 10.23 -15.12
C TRP A 79 -5.20 11.12 -16.27
N LYS A 80 -5.75 12.35 -16.33
CA LYS A 80 -5.43 13.34 -17.36
C LYS A 80 -4.85 14.59 -16.72
N ILE A 81 -3.79 15.15 -17.30
CA ILE A 81 -3.16 16.38 -16.81
C ILE A 81 -4.22 17.49 -16.72
N ASP A 82 -4.21 18.21 -15.61
CA ASP A 82 -5.14 19.29 -15.28
C ASP A 82 -4.38 20.51 -14.73
N PHE A 83 -5.09 21.62 -14.51
CA PHE A 83 -4.53 22.84 -13.98
C PHE A 83 -4.12 22.69 -12.52
N LEU A 84 -2.90 23.14 -12.20
CA LEU A 84 -2.33 23.10 -10.84
C LEU A 84 -3.23 23.73 -9.75
N SER A 85 -4.04 24.73 -10.13
CA SER A 85 -5.01 25.38 -9.24
C SER A 85 -6.06 24.42 -8.70
N HIS A 86 -6.48 23.40 -9.48
CA HIS A 86 -7.49 22.44 -9.04
C HIS A 86 -6.96 21.47 -7.98
N CYS A 87 -5.66 21.19 -7.98
CA CYS A 87 -5.01 20.40 -6.94
C CYS A 87 -4.51 21.24 -5.75
N ASN A 88 -4.74 22.57 -5.76
CA ASN A 88 -4.23 23.51 -4.77
C ASN A 88 -2.70 23.40 -4.55
N VAL A 89 -1.95 23.19 -5.65
CA VAL A 89 -0.48 23.08 -5.61
C VAL A 89 0.14 24.23 -6.39
N SER A 90 1.19 24.84 -5.84
CA SER A 90 1.96 25.91 -6.50
C SER A 90 3.17 25.30 -7.22
N LYS A 91 3.52 25.83 -8.40
CA LYS A 91 4.89 25.64 -8.93
C LYS A 91 5.86 26.35 -7.99
N LEU A 92 6.81 25.61 -7.43
CA LEU A 92 7.96 26.15 -6.69
C LEU A 92 8.80 27.07 -7.59
#